data_AF-A0A0P1AQM1-F1
#
_entry.id   AF-A0A0P1AQM1-F1
#
_cell.length_a   1.000
_cell.length_b   1.000
_cell.length_c   1.000
_cell.angle_alpha   90.00
_cell.angle_beta   90.00
_cell.angle_gamma   90.00
#
_symmetry.space_group_name_H-M   'P 1'
#
loop_
_entity.id
_entity.type
_entity.pdbx_description
1 polymer ?
#
loop_
_entity_poly.entity_id
_entity_poly.type
_entity_poly.pdbx_seq_one_letter_code
_entity_poly.pdbx_strand_id
1 'polypeptide(L)'
;MLQADEHVHALYEDRRLTVSFKPEPVNLSTLGEKSPSYLSRIANWFKNLKTTTRLAWTLFRTGFHNPDQALLMGYTPGYYISVWRKFDPTFTYLKNPDPGGDMYQKLLRFGEYYDDLQHHQGSIKDLAEKLSNVEKQMKDMSWISRIRARIAMWKTRRLLNKGVPEEKLLEKGVSPYLYFRWLKEKQGSIPTLQDGFVNWFATKDAMAWLKYQRLYDKKFPYPRKGIDYAKIP
;
A
#
# COMPACT_ATOMS: atom_id res chain seq x y z
N MET A 1 -18.52 -33.56 32.11
CA MET A 1 -17.67 -32.47 32.65
C MET A 1 -16.24 -32.95 32.60
N LEU A 2 -15.39 -32.29 31.81
CA LEU A 2 -13.94 -32.19 31.95
C LEU A 2 -13.49 -31.23 30.82
N GLN A 3 -13.31 -29.96 31.18
CA GLN A 3 -12.66 -28.96 30.36
C GLN A 3 -11.17 -29.28 30.35
N ALA A 4 -10.60 -29.48 29.17
CA ALA A 4 -9.17 -29.37 28.93
C ALA A 4 -8.95 -28.00 28.28
N ASP A 5 -8.29 -27.11 29.02
CA ASP A 5 -7.78 -25.85 28.52
C ASP A 5 -6.68 -26.12 27.50
N GLU A 6 -7.02 -26.04 26.21
CA GLU A 6 -6.03 -25.91 25.15
C GLU A 6 -5.53 -24.46 25.11
N HIS A 7 -4.31 -24.27 25.59
CA HIS A 7 -3.48 -23.11 25.33
C HIS A 7 -3.26 -22.95 23.81
N VAL A 8 -4.13 -22.17 23.16
CA VAL A 8 -3.89 -21.71 21.80
C VAL A 8 -2.78 -20.66 21.85
N HIS A 9 -1.57 -21.08 21.48
CA HIS A 9 -0.47 -20.18 21.14
C HIS A 9 -0.96 -19.17 20.09
N ALA A 10 -1.15 -17.92 20.52
CA ALA A 10 -1.39 -16.78 19.65
C ALA A 10 -0.17 -16.54 18.77
N LEU A 11 -0.16 -17.17 17.59
CA LEU A 11 0.82 -16.95 16.53
C LEU A 11 0.68 -15.52 15.99
N TYR A 12 1.64 -14.68 16.37
CA TYR A 12 2.10 -13.49 15.65
C TYR A 12 1.01 -12.53 15.17
N GLU A 13 0.52 -11.69 16.09
CA GLU A 13 -0.04 -10.40 15.71
C GLU A 13 1.08 -9.51 15.12
N ASP A 14 0.98 -9.28 13.81
CA ASP A 14 1.66 -8.20 13.06
C ASP A 14 1.35 -6.84 13.74
N ARG A 15 2.16 -6.48 14.75
CA ARG A 15 2.26 -5.11 15.28
C ARG A 15 2.90 -4.23 14.21
N ARG A 16 2.09 -3.68 13.31
CA ARG A 16 2.46 -2.43 12.63
C ARG A 16 2.31 -1.31 13.65
N LEU A 17 3.43 -0.65 13.94
CA LEU A 17 3.54 0.58 14.73
C LEU A 17 2.70 1.69 14.09
N THR A 18 1.48 1.89 14.60
CA THR A 18 0.75 3.16 14.49
C THR A 18 1.14 4.01 15.69
N VAL A 19 2.03 4.98 15.49
CA VAL A 19 2.29 6.02 16.50
C VAL A 19 1.39 7.20 16.16
N SER A 20 0.31 7.34 16.92
CA SER A 20 -0.42 8.61 17.05
C SER A 20 0.47 9.59 17.80
N PHE A 21 0.91 10.66 17.14
CA PHE A 21 1.51 11.82 17.80
C PHE A 21 0.40 12.86 18.04
N LYS A 22 -0.41 12.63 19.07
CA LYS A 22 -1.09 13.71 19.81
C LYS A 22 -0.90 13.40 21.29
N PRO A 23 -0.26 14.28 22.08
CA PRO A 23 -0.22 14.10 23.52
C PRO A 23 -1.60 14.51 24.07
N GLU A 24 -2.48 13.56 24.27
CA GLU A 24 -3.55 13.77 25.26
C GLU A 24 -2.90 13.68 26.65
N PRO A 25 -3.13 14.66 27.54
CA PRO A 25 -2.61 14.59 28.89
C PRO A 25 -3.42 13.55 29.68
N VAL A 26 -2.96 12.30 29.65
CA VAL A 26 -3.55 11.24 30.48
C VAL A 26 -2.94 11.33 31.89
N ASN A 27 -3.82 11.52 32.88
CA ASN A 27 -3.50 11.53 34.31
C ASN A 27 -2.69 10.29 34.72
N LEU A 28 -1.50 10.53 35.27
CA LEU A 28 -0.44 9.57 35.57
C LEU A 28 -0.58 8.89 36.95
N SER A 29 -1.79 8.57 37.40
CA SER A 29 -1.98 8.05 38.78
C SER A 29 -2.25 6.55 38.90
N THR A 30 -2.24 5.77 37.81
CA THR A 30 -2.42 4.31 37.93
C THR A 30 -1.57 3.53 36.93
N LEU A 31 -0.80 2.59 37.45
CA LEU A 31 0.05 1.57 36.79
C LEU A 31 1.52 1.98 36.61
N GLY A 32 2.37 1.37 37.44
CA GLY A 32 3.83 1.42 37.33
C GLY A 32 4.34 0.68 36.09
N GLU A 33 4.12 1.24 34.91
CA GLU A 33 4.85 0.85 33.71
C GLU A 33 6.22 1.50 33.72
N LYS A 34 7.27 0.70 33.95
CA LYS A 34 8.66 1.12 33.76
C LYS A 34 8.81 1.65 32.33
N SER A 35 8.94 2.97 32.21
CA SER A 35 9.19 3.60 30.93
C SER A 35 10.40 2.94 30.24
N PRO A 36 10.33 2.63 28.93
CA PRO A 36 11.41 1.92 28.25
C PRO A 36 12.71 2.71 28.36
N SER A 37 13.78 2.04 28.77
CA SER A 37 15.10 2.64 28.99
C SER A 37 15.59 3.36 27.72
N TYR A 38 16.36 4.43 27.87
CA TYR A 38 16.90 5.22 26.76
C TYR A 38 17.59 4.35 25.69
N LEU A 39 18.34 3.35 26.12
CA LEU A 39 19.01 2.38 25.25
C LEU A 39 18.02 1.50 24.46
N SER A 40 16.90 1.08 25.08
CA SER A 40 15.85 0.33 24.37
C SER A 40 15.12 1.18 23.32
N ARG A 41 14.97 2.49 23.57
CA ARG A 41 14.42 3.44 22.60
C ARG A 41 15.35 3.62 21.40
N ILE A 42 16.65 3.76 21.66
CA ILE A 42 17.69 3.84 20.61
C ILE A 42 17.77 2.54 19.81
N ALA A 43 17.79 1.37 20.47
CA ALA A 43 17.83 0.08 19.79
C ALA A 43 16.58 -0.14 18.90
N ASN A 44 15.40 0.23 19.39
CA ASN A 44 14.17 0.20 18.60
C ASN A 44 14.21 1.21 17.44
N TRP A 45 14.77 2.40 17.65
CA TRP A 45 14.97 3.38 16.59
C TRP A 45 15.89 2.85 15.48
N PHE A 46 17.06 2.29 15.83
CA PHE A 46 17.98 1.67 14.86
C PHE A 46 17.36 0.46 14.16
N LYS A 47 16.62 -0.38 14.88
CA LYS A 47 15.91 -1.52 14.29
C LYS A 47 14.86 -1.05 13.29
N ASN A 48 14.11 0.00 13.64
CA ASN A 48 13.13 0.64 12.76
C ASN A 48 13.79 1.33 11.56
N LEU A 49 14.92 1.98 11.75
CA LEU A 49 15.68 2.60 10.67
C LEU A 49 16.17 1.52 9.69
N LYS A 50 16.81 0.46 10.17
CA LYS A 50 17.30 -0.65 9.34
C LYS A 50 16.19 -1.34 8.56
N THR A 51 15.04 -1.60 9.19
CA THR A 51 13.88 -2.20 8.50
C THR A 51 13.28 -1.23 7.48
N THR A 52 13.16 0.05 7.81
CA THR A 52 12.66 1.09 6.89
C THR A 52 13.60 1.29 5.70
N THR A 53 14.92 1.31 5.91
CA THR A 53 15.92 1.40 4.83
C THR A 53 15.93 0.15 3.96
N ARG A 54 15.84 -1.05 4.54
CA ARG A 54 15.69 -2.28 3.74
C ARG A 54 14.40 -2.30 2.94
N LEU A 55 13.30 -1.85 3.55
CA LEU A 55 12.01 -1.71 2.86
C LEU A 55 12.14 -0.70 1.73
N ALA A 56 12.66 0.51 1.98
CA ALA A 56 12.90 1.53 0.97
C ALA A 56 13.80 1.03 -0.16
N TRP A 57 14.86 0.26 0.14
CA TRP A 57 15.75 -0.32 -0.86
C TRP A 57 15.10 -1.45 -1.67
N THR A 58 14.33 -2.32 -1.01
CA THR A 58 13.61 -3.41 -1.69
C THR A 58 12.51 -2.84 -2.57
N LEU A 59 11.76 -1.89 -2.04
CA LEU A 59 10.82 -1.06 -2.75
C LEU A 59 11.54 -0.44 -3.96
N PHE A 60 12.65 0.27 -3.75
CA PHE A 60 13.43 0.91 -4.82
C PHE A 60 13.78 -0.05 -5.96
N ARG A 61 14.34 -1.22 -5.65
CA ARG A 61 14.74 -2.20 -6.67
C ARG A 61 13.57 -2.81 -7.43
N THR A 62 12.42 -3.01 -6.77
CA THR A 62 11.29 -3.75 -7.36
C THR A 62 10.25 -2.82 -8.00
N GLY A 63 10.08 -1.60 -7.47
CA GLY A 63 9.04 -0.66 -7.91
C GLY A 63 9.42 0.21 -9.09
N PHE A 64 10.67 0.68 -9.14
CA PHE A 64 11.08 1.64 -10.16
C PHE A 64 11.48 1.01 -11.49
N HIS A 65 11.83 -0.27 -11.49
CA HIS A 65 12.20 -1.00 -12.71
C HIS A 65 11.03 -1.75 -13.34
N ASN A 66 10.01 -2.12 -12.56
CA ASN A 66 8.83 -2.80 -13.07
C ASN A 66 7.58 -2.38 -12.26
N PRO A 67 6.85 -1.34 -12.72
CA PRO A 67 5.70 -0.82 -11.98
C PRO A 67 4.57 -1.85 -11.84
N ASP A 68 4.41 -2.77 -12.79
CA ASP A 68 3.41 -3.85 -12.73
C ASP A 68 3.66 -4.78 -11.55
N GLN A 69 4.93 -5.18 -11.36
CA GLN A 69 5.33 -5.99 -10.21
C GLN A 69 5.07 -5.28 -8.89
N ALA A 70 5.30 -3.97 -8.86
CA ALA A 70 5.03 -3.14 -7.68
C ALA A 70 3.55 -3.20 -7.30
N LEU A 71 2.66 -2.99 -8.27
CA LEU A 71 1.21 -3.00 -8.06
C LEU A 71 0.70 -4.38 -7.62
N LEU A 72 1.20 -5.45 -8.25
CA LEU A 72 0.87 -6.83 -7.88
C LEU A 72 1.27 -7.18 -6.43
N MET A 73 2.29 -6.52 -5.89
CA MET A 73 2.70 -6.67 -4.49
C MET A 73 1.99 -5.69 -3.53
N GLY A 74 1.13 -4.82 -4.06
CA GLY A 74 0.40 -3.83 -3.27
C GLY A 74 1.14 -2.52 -3.02
N TYR A 75 2.18 -2.23 -3.80
CA TYR A 75 2.91 -0.98 -3.69
C TYR A 75 2.43 0.04 -4.72
N THR A 76 2.15 1.26 -4.26
CA THR A 76 1.70 2.40 -5.07
C THR A 76 2.70 3.53 -4.97
N PRO A 77 2.82 4.43 -5.97
CA PRO A 77 3.77 5.54 -5.92
C PRO A 77 3.57 6.42 -4.66
N GLY A 78 2.33 6.62 -4.21
CA GLY A 78 2.04 7.34 -2.96
C GLY A 78 2.57 6.62 -1.72
N TYR A 79 2.43 5.30 -1.67
CA TYR A 79 2.99 4.50 -0.59
C TYR A 79 4.52 4.57 -0.57
N TYR A 80 5.17 4.49 -1.74
CA TYR A 80 6.62 4.67 -1.86
C TYR A 80 7.08 5.97 -1.20
N ILE A 81 6.39 7.07 -1.51
CA ILE A 81 6.73 8.40 -0.98
C ILE A 81 6.49 8.46 0.51
N SER A 82 5.40 7.89 1.00
CA SER A 82 5.13 7.84 2.44
C SER A 82 6.21 7.10 3.22
N VAL A 83 6.85 6.10 2.62
CA VAL A 83 7.99 5.39 3.20
C VAL A 83 9.25 6.23 3.07
N TRP A 84 9.49 6.82 1.89
CA TRP A 84 10.65 7.68 1.65
C TRP A 84 10.68 8.92 2.54
N ARG A 85 9.55 9.60 2.73
CA ARG A 85 9.44 10.77 3.62
C ARG A 85 9.82 10.45 5.06
N LYS A 86 9.67 9.21 5.51
CA LYS A 86 10.14 8.76 6.84
C LYS A 86 11.65 8.62 6.93
N PHE A 87 12.30 8.34 5.79
CA PHE A 87 13.74 8.15 5.70
C PHE A 87 14.47 9.45 5.37
N ASP A 88 13.93 10.22 4.43
CA ASP A 88 14.43 11.50 3.95
C ASP A 88 13.25 12.48 3.76
N PRO A 89 12.84 13.18 4.84
CA PRO A 89 11.71 14.12 4.80
C PRO A 89 11.91 15.26 3.79
N THR A 90 13.16 15.65 3.58
CA THR A 90 13.57 16.74 2.68
C THR A 90 13.64 16.33 1.20
N PHE A 91 13.55 15.02 0.94
CA PHE A 91 13.78 14.41 -0.37
C PHE A 91 15.15 14.79 -0.95
N THR A 92 16.16 15.02 -0.12
CA THR A 92 17.52 15.40 -0.55
C THR A 92 18.14 14.33 -1.44
N TYR A 93 17.99 13.04 -1.11
CA TYR A 93 18.48 11.93 -1.93
C TYR A 93 17.66 11.72 -3.20
N LEU A 94 16.36 12.05 -3.16
CA LEU A 94 15.48 11.98 -4.32
C LEU A 94 15.71 13.14 -5.30
N LYS A 95 16.20 14.29 -4.81
CA LYS A 95 16.53 15.49 -5.62
C LYS A 95 17.97 15.48 -6.17
N ASN A 96 18.86 14.68 -5.59
CA ASN A 96 20.23 14.59 -6.05
C ASN A 96 20.31 13.65 -7.28
N PRO A 97 20.87 14.11 -8.40
CA PRO A 97 21.03 13.30 -9.60
C PRO A 97 22.12 12.25 -9.36
N ASP A 98 21.71 11.05 -8.96
CA ASP A 98 22.59 9.89 -8.88
C ASP A 98 22.94 9.40 -10.32
N PRO A 99 24.09 8.75 -10.56
CA PRO A 99 24.55 8.35 -11.90
C PRO A 99 23.61 7.38 -12.64
N GLY A 100 22.66 6.75 -11.92
CA GLY A 100 21.71 5.75 -12.43
C GLY A 100 20.38 6.31 -12.95
N GLY A 101 20.28 7.63 -13.15
CA GLY A 101 19.06 8.31 -13.57
C GLY A 101 18.17 8.67 -12.37
N ASP A 102 17.83 9.95 -12.31
CA ASP A 102 17.10 10.62 -11.23
C ASP A 102 15.96 9.76 -10.66
N MET A 103 16.07 9.38 -9.38
CA MET A 103 15.06 8.57 -8.69
C MET A 103 13.69 9.26 -8.73
N TYR A 104 13.68 10.58 -8.72
CA TYR A 104 12.47 11.37 -8.85
C TYR A 104 11.79 11.17 -10.21
N GLN A 105 12.56 11.05 -11.30
CA GLN A 105 12.02 10.75 -12.63
C GLN A 105 11.39 9.35 -12.70
N LYS A 106 12.01 8.34 -12.06
CA LYS A 106 11.43 6.99 -12.01
C LYS A 106 10.12 6.97 -11.21
N LEU A 107 10.07 7.72 -10.12
CA LEU A 107 8.87 7.90 -9.32
C LEU A 107 7.77 8.68 -10.05
N LEU A 108 8.14 9.71 -10.81
CA LEU A 108 7.23 10.43 -11.69
C LEU A 108 6.63 9.50 -12.76
N ARG A 109 7.47 8.72 -13.45
CA ARG A 109 6.98 7.74 -14.44
C ARG A 109 6.05 6.71 -13.83
N PHE A 110 6.34 6.23 -12.63
CA PHE A 110 5.43 5.32 -11.92
C PHE A 110 4.14 6.02 -11.50
N GLY A 111 4.22 7.28 -11.08
CA GLY A 111 3.07 8.14 -10.81
C GLY A 111 2.17 8.29 -12.04
N GLU A 112 2.73 8.64 -13.19
CA GLU A 112 2.03 8.75 -14.48
C GLU A 112 1.38 7.43 -14.88
N TYR A 113 2.12 6.31 -14.76
CA TYR A 113 1.58 4.98 -15.03
C TYR A 113 0.42 4.60 -14.11
N TYR A 114 0.55 4.90 -12.82
CA TYR A 114 -0.50 4.63 -11.84
C TYR A 114 -1.73 5.53 -12.07
N ASP A 115 -1.53 6.79 -12.44
CA ASP A 115 -2.60 7.73 -12.77
C ASP A 115 -3.39 7.26 -14.00
N ASP A 116 -2.69 6.82 -15.05
CA ASP A 116 -3.28 6.23 -16.26
C ASP A 116 -4.06 4.94 -15.97
N LEU A 117 -3.66 4.17 -14.95
CA LEU A 117 -4.41 3.00 -14.48
C LEU A 117 -5.64 3.33 -13.63
N GLN A 118 -5.69 4.52 -13.00
CA GLN A 118 -6.70 4.87 -12.01
C GLN A 118 -7.73 5.90 -12.47
N HIS A 119 -7.34 6.86 -13.30
CA HIS A 119 -8.13 8.06 -13.62
C HIS A 119 -8.58 8.11 -15.08
N HIS A 120 -8.35 7.05 -15.86
CA HIS A 120 -8.85 6.78 -17.22
C HIS A 120 -9.41 7.98 -17.99
N GLN A 121 -8.64 8.49 -18.95
CA GLN A 121 -9.14 9.39 -19.98
C GLN A 121 -9.67 8.66 -21.24
N GLY A 122 -9.68 7.31 -21.23
CA GLY A 122 -9.98 6.45 -22.39
C GLY A 122 -11.19 5.52 -22.22
N SER A 123 -11.32 4.53 -23.11
CA SER A 123 -12.46 3.61 -23.08
C SER A 123 -12.34 2.58 -21.94
N ILE A 124 -13.50 2.13 -21.44
CA ILE A 124 -13.63 1.10 -20.39
C ILE A 124 -12.91 -0.22 -20.76
N LYS A 125 -12.94 -0.57 -22.05
CA LYS A 125 -12.27 -1.75 -22.58
C LYS A 125 -10.75 -1.67 -22.39
N ASP A 126 -10.18 -0.48 -22.58
CA ASP A 126 -8.74 -0.25 -22.42
C ASP A 126 -8.30 -0.37 -20.95
N LEU A 127 -9.15 0.04 -19.99
CA LEU A 127 -8.92 -0.20 -18.55
C LEU A 127 -8.83 -1.69 -18.24
N ALA A 128 -9.84 -2.45 -18.66
CA ALA A 128 -9.90 -3.88 -18.42
C ALA A 128 -8.70 -4.60 -19.05
N GLU A 129 -8.27 -4.17 -20.24
CA GLU A 129 -7.10 -4.70 -20.92
C GLU A 129 -5.79 -4.36 -20.20
N LYS A 130 -5.58 -3.09 -19.81
CA LYS A 130 -4.39 -2.67 -19.06
C LYS A 130 -4.25 -3.45 -17.75
N LEU A 131 -5.31 -3.55 -16.96
CA LEU A 131 -5.30 -4.33 -15.73
C LEU A 131 -5.04 -5.82 -15.96
N SER A 132 -5.61 -6.38 -17.02
CA SER A 132 -5.34 -7.78 -17.41
C SER A 132 -3.88 -7.97 -17.86
N ASN A 133 -3.26 -6.96 -18.47
CA ASN A 133 -1.84 -6.98 -18.81
C ASN A 133 -0.95 -6.93 -17.57
N VAL A 134 -1.30 -6.15 -16.54
CA VAL A 134 -0.64 -6.19 -15.24
C VAL A 134 -0.73 -7.59 -14.62
N GLU A 135 -1.87 -8.27 -14.72
CA GLU A 135 -2.02 -9.64 -14.24
C GLU A 135 -1.18 -10.65 -15.03
N LYS A 136 -1.05 -10.50 -16.36
CA LYS A 136 -0.21 -11.36 -17.19
C LYS A 136 1.27 -11.27 -16.80
N GLN A 137 1.75 -10.07 -16.45
CA GLN A 137 3.11 -9.83 -15.96
C GLN A 137 3.45 -10.66 -14.70
N MET A 138 2.44 -11.12 -13.94
CA MET A 138 2.65 -12.01 -12.80
C MET A 138 3.34 -13.33 -13.21
N LYS A 139 3.17 -13.80 -14.45
CA LYS A 139 3.84 -15.00 -14.96
C LYS A 139 5.33 -14.79 -15.18
N ASP A 140 5.71 -13.58 -15.60
CA ASP A 140 7.08 -13.19 -15.91
C ASP A 140 7.89 -12.80 -14.66
N MET A 141 7.22 -12.71 -13.51
CA MET A 141 7.87 -12.50 -12.21
C MET A 141 8.69 -13.72 -11.77
N SER A 142 9.76 -13.44 -11.02
CA SER A 142 10.48 -14.47 -10.27
C SER A 142 9.53 -15.21 -9.30
N TRP A 143 9.84 -16.45 -8.97
CA TRP A 143 9.01 -17.27 -8.07
C TRP A 143 8.84 -16.62 -6.69
N ILE A 144 9.88 -15.97 -6.17
CA ILE A 144 9.85 -15.23 -4.89
C ILE A 144 8.87 -14.05 -4.98
N SER A 145 8.95 -13.27 -6.07
CA SER A 145 8.06 -12.13 -6.28
C SER A 145 6.60 -12.58 -6.45
N ARG A 146 6.36 -13.70 -7.13
CA ARG A 146 5.03 -14.33 -7.24
C ARG A 146 4.47 -14.73 -5.87
N ILE A 147 5.29 -15.33 -5.00
CA ILE A 147 4.88 -15.69 -3.64
C ILE A 147 4.51 -14.44 -2.84
N ARG A 148 5.32 -13.38 -2.92
CA ARG A 148 5.02 -12.11 -2.23
C ARG A 148 3.71 -11.49 -2.69
N ALA A 149 3.49 -11.44 -4.01
CA ALA A 149 2.22 -10.95 -4.58
C ALA A 149 1.03 -11.79 -4.11
N ARG A 150 1.16 -13.14 -4.08
CA ARG A 150 0.11 -14.03 -3.55
C ARG A 150 -0.17 -13.79 -2.08
N ILE A 151 0.87 -13.60 -1.25
CA ILE A 151 0.70 -13.30 0.18
C ILE A 151 -0.01 -11.96 0.37
N ALA A 152 0.40 -10.92 -0.38
CA ALA A 152 -0.24 -9.60 -0.32
C ALA A 152 -1.72 -9.68 -0.70
N MET A 153 -2.03 -10.42 -1.76
CA MET A 153 -3.40 -10.67 -2.20
C MET A 153 -4.21 -11.48 -1.18
N TRP A 154 -3.63 -12.54 -0.61
CA TRP A 154 -4.28 -13.37 0.41
C TRP A 154 -4.62 -12.56 1.67
N LYS A 155 -3.67 -11.74 2.16
CA LYS A 155 -3.92 -10.82 3.28
C LYS A 155 -5.06 -9.85 2.96
N THR A 156 -5.04 -9.27 1.77
CA THR A 156 -6.10 -8.34 1.29
C THR A 156 -7.46 -9.02 1.26
N ARG A 157 -7.56 -10.19 0.64
CA ARG A 157 -8.80 -10.99 0.57
C ARG A 157 -9.34 -11.33 1.96
N ARG A 158 -8.46 -11.72 2.89
CA ARG A 158 -8.87 -12.01 4.28
C ARG A 158 -9.45 -10.77 4.97
N LEU A 159 -8.87 -9.60 4.77
CA LEU A 159 -9.37 -8.35 5.36
C LEU A 159 -10.70 -7.90 4.73
N LEU A 160 -10.82 -7.95 3.40
CA LEU A 160 -12.03 -7.56 2.69
C LEU A 160 -13.20 -8.51 2.99
N ASN A 161 -12.96 -9.83 3.03
CA ASN A 161 -13.99 -10.81 3.38
C ASN A 161 -14.50 -10.67 4.82
N LYS A 162 -13.67 -10.12 5.72
CA LYS A 162 -14.07 -9.81 7.11
C LYS A 162 -14.91 -8.54 7.22
N GLY A 163 -15.11 -7.79 6.13
CA GLY A 163 -15.81 -6.51 6.17
C GLY A 163 -15.06 -5.46 6.99
N VAL A 164 -13.72 -5.50 6.99
CA VAL A 164 -12.93 -4.48 7.69
C VAL A 164 -13.22 -3.10 7.06
N PRO A 165 -13.51 -2.06 7.85
CA PRO A 165 -13.82 -0.73 7.33
C PRO A 165 -12.62 -0.09 6.62
N GLU A 166 -12.92 0.82 5.71
CA GLU A 166 -11.98 1.45 4.76
C GLU A 166 -10.79 2.10 5.46
N GLU A 167 -11.01 2.76 6.60
CA GLU A 167 -9.96 3.43 7.37
C GLU A 167 -8.95 2.40 7.94
N LYS A 168 -9.45 1.26 8.42
CA LYS A 168 -8.59 0.18 8.93
C LYS A 168 -7.89 -0.56 7.80
N LEU A 169 -8.50 -0.71 6.62
CA LEU A 169 -7.84 -1.27 5.44
C LEU A 169 -6.62 -0.41 5.04
N LEU A 170 -6.78 0.91 5.13
CA LEU A 170 -5.72 1.89 4.85
C LEU A 170 -4.56 1.79 5.85
N GLU A 171 -4.83 1.58 7.13
CA GLU A 171 -3.79 1.31 8.15
C GLU A 171 -3.06 -0.01 7.93
N LYS A 172 -3.79 -1.05 7.49
CA LYS A 172 -3.20 -2.34 7.13
C LYS A 172 -2.43 -2.29 5.79
N GLY A 173 -2.45 -1.16 5.09
CA GLY A 173 -1.70 -0.94 3.86
C GLY A 173 -2.18 -1.83 2.72
N VAL A 174 -3.49 -2.07 2.65
CA VAL A 174 -4.11 -2.60 1.42
C VAL A 174 -3.92 -1.55 0.33
N SER A 175 -3.65 -1.96 -0.91
CA SER A 175 -3.58 -1.03 -2.04
C SER A 175 -4.92 -0.98 -2.77
N PRO A 176 -5.27 0.17 -3.39
CA PRO A 176 -6.46 0.24 -4.24
C PRO A 176 -6.46 -0.80 -5.36
N TYR A 177 -5.28 -1.12 -5.91
CA TYR A 177 -5.14 -2.16 -6.94
C TYR A 177 -5.47 -3.56 -6.42
N LEU A 178 -4.97 -3.95 -5.24
CA LEU A 178 -5.26 -5.27 -4.67
C LEU A 178 -6.75 -5.41 -4.29
N TYR A 179 -7.35 -4.32 -3.81
CA TYR A 179 -8.80 -4.29 -3.58
C TYR A 179 -9.55 -4.45 -4.92
N PHE A 180 -9.19 -3.66 -5.94
CA PHE A 180 -9.80 -3.78 -7.26
C PHE A 180 -9.70 -5.21 -7.82
N ARG A 181 -8.52 -5.83 -7.73
CA ARG A 181 -8.31 -7.22 -8.13
C ARG A 181 -9.23 -8.19 -7.37
N TRP A 182 -9.43 -7.99 -6.08
CA TRP A 182 -10.36 -8.80 -5.29
C TRP A 182 -11.81 -8.62 -5.76
N LEU A 183 -12.21 -7.39 -6.13
CA LEU A 183 -13.53 -7.15 -6.71
C LEU A 183 -13.73 -7.93 -8.01
N LYS A 184 -12.74 -7.88 -8.91
CA LYS A 184 -12.74 -8.67 -10.15
C LYS A 184 -12.83 -10.18 -9.86
N GLU A 185 -12.10 -10.69 -8.87
CA GLU A 185 -12.19 -12.11 -8.48
C GLU A 185 -13.57 -12.46 -7.87
N LYS A 186 -14.22 -11.53 -7.17
CA LYS A 186 -15.52 -11.75 -6.50
C LYS A 186 -16.71 -11.61 -7.45
N GLN A 187 -16.71 -10.60 -8.30
CA GLN A 187 -17.82 -10.24 -9.19
C GLN A 187 -17.69 -10.87 -10.58
N GLY A 188 -16.53 -11.45 -10.90
CA GLY A 188 -16.22 -11.99 -12.21
C GLY A 188 -15.53 -10.98 -13.14
N SER A 189 -15.36 -11.39 -14.40
CA SER A 189 -14.68 -10.60 -15.42
C SER A 189 -15.28 -9.19 -15.55
N ILE A 190 -14.42 -8.18 -15.67
CA ILE A 190 -14.85 -6.80 -15.94
C ILE A 190 -15.60 -6.80 -17.27
N PRO A 191 -16.86 -6.34 -17.32
CA PRO A 191 -17.60 -6.25 -18.57
C PRO A 191 -16.88 -5.31 -19.54
N THR A 192 -16.70 -5.75 -20.78
CA THR A 192 -16.06 -4.95 -21.84
C THR A 192 -17.04 -4.01 -22.54
N LEU A 193 -18.34 -4.25 -22.40
CA LEU A 193 -19.41 -3.39 -22.87
C LEU A 193 -19.72 -2.29 -21.85
N GLN A 194 -19.92 -1.07 -22.35
CA GLN A 194 -20.15 0.13 -21.55
C GLN A 194 -21.28 -0.04 -20.53
N ASP A 195 -22.43 -0.56 -20.95
CA ASP A 195 -23.61 -0.75 -20.08
C ASP A 195 -23.36 -1.79 -18.97
N GLY A 196 -22.65 -2.87 -19.31
CA GLY A 196 -22.25 -3.88 -18.32
C GLY A 196 -21.30 -3.30 -17.29
N PHE A 197 -20.39 -2.42 -17.70
CA PHE A 197 -19.43 -1.79 -16.81
C PHE A 197 -20.04 -0.74 -15.90
N VAL A 198 -20.99 0.07 -16.40
CA VAL A 198 -21.77 1.00 -15.57
C VAL A 198 -22.51 0.23 -14.47
N ASN A 199 -23.15 -0.89 -14.82
CA ASN A 199 -23.84 -1.75 -13.86
C ASN A 199 -22.87 -2.41 -12.85
N TRP A 200 -21.67 -2.79 -13.31
CA TRP A 200 -20.61 -3.33 -12.43
C TRP A 200 -20.14 -2.29 -11.40
N PHE A 201 -19.94 -1.04 -11.83
CA PHE A 201 -19.58 0.08 -10.96
C PHE A 201 -20.69 0.55 -10.04
N ALA A 202 -21.95 0.29 -10.38
CA ALA A 202 -23.10 0.58 -9.53
C ALA A 202 -23.23 -0.40 -8.33
N THR A 203 -22.44 -1.47 -8.29
CA THR A 203 -22.47 -2.40 -7.15
C THR A 203 -21.98 -1.75 -5.86
N LYS A 204 -22.55 -2.18 -4.73
CA LYS A 204 -22.15 -1.69 -3.39
C LYS A 204 -20.65 -1.83 -3.13
N ASP A 205 -20.05 -2.94 -3.57
CA ASP A 205 -18.63 -3.19 -3.35
C ASP A 205 -17.73 -2.31 -4.23
N ALA A 206 -18.14 -2.01 -5.47
CA ALA A 206 -17.40 -1.09 -6.34
C ALA A 206 -17.46 0.35 -5.83
N MET A 207 -18.62 0.78 -5.33
CA MET A 207 -18.77 2.09 -4.67
C MET A 207 -17.92 2.20 -3.40
N ALA A 208 -17.84 1.14 -2.59
CA ALA A 208 -16.96 1.07 -1.42
C ALA A 208 -15.47 1.18 -1.84
N TRP A 209 -15.09 0.54 -2.93
CA TRP A 209 -13.74 0.66 -3.48
C TRP A 209 -13.41 2.07 -3.97
N LEU A 210 -14.33 2.74 -4.68
CA LEU A 210 -14.15 4.14 -5.10
C LEU A 210 -13.96 5.07 -3.89
N LYS A 211 -14.76 4.88 -2.84
CA LYS A 211 -14.59 5.61 -1.57
C LYS A 211 -13.23 5.33 -0.95
N TYR A 212 -12.80 4.06 -0.91
CA TYR A 212 -11.50 3.66 -0.41
C TYR A 212 -10.34 4.28 -1.20
N GLN A 213 -10.43 4.29 -2.54
CA GLN A 213 -9.42 4.90 -3.40
C GLN A 213 -9.25 6.39 -3.09
N ARG A 214 -10.34 7.15 -2.96
CA ARG A 214 -10.29 8.58 -2.57
C ARG A 214 -9.62 8.78 -1.21
N LEU A 215 -9.95 7.93 -0.22
CA LEU A 215 -9.31 7.96 1.09
C LEU A 215 -7.81 7.65 1.00
N TYR A 216 -7.45 6.69 0.15
CA TYR A 216 -6.07 6.29 -0.10
C TYR A 216 -5.26 7.42 -0.71
N ASP A 217 -5.75 8.03 -1.79
CA ASP A 217 -5.07 9.11 -2.51
C ASP A 217 -4.91 10.35 -1.62
N LYS A 218 -5.89 10.63 -0.75
CA LYS A 218 -5.78 11.69 0.25
C LYS A 218 -4.66 11.44 1.27
N LYS A 219 -4.48 10.19 1.70
CA LYS A 219 -3.45 9.83 2.70
C LYS A 219 -2.07 9.66 2.07
N PHE A 220 -2.02 9.20 0.83
CA PHE A 220 -0.80 8.85 0.12
C PHE A 220 -0.74 9.61 -1.21
N PRO A 221 -0.60 10.95 -1.17
CA PRO A 221 -0.46 11.74 -2.39
C PRO A 221 0.83 11.35 -3.13
N TYR A 222 0.79 11.38 -4.46
CA TYR A 222 1.94 11.03 -5.31
C TYR A 222 2.15 12.02 -6.47
N PRO A 223 3.38 12.12 -7.02
CA PRO A 223 3.83 12.87 -8.17
C PRO A 223 2.93 12.77 -9.37
N ARG A 224 2.31 13.90 -9.70
CA ARG A 224 1.65 14.21 -10.96
C ARG A 224 2.38 15.43 -11.52
N LYS A 225 2.53 15.49 -12.84
CA LYS A 225 3.11 16.65 -13.51
C LYS A 225 2.42 17.94 -13.05
N GLY A 226 3.20 18.97 -12.73
CA GLY A 226 2.70 20.29 -12.35
C GLY A 226 2.39 20.49 -10.85
N ILE A 227 2.59 19.49 -10.00
CA ILE A 227 2.42 19.62 -8.54
C ILE A 227 3.78 19.75 -7.85
N ASP A 228 3.91 20.73 -6.95
CA ASP A 228 5.11 20.94 -6.13
C ASP A 228 5.01 20.13 -4.82
N TYR A 229 5.71 19.00 -4.77
CA TYR A 229 5.68 18.06 -3.65
C TYR A 229 6.42 18.55 -2.41
N ALA A 230 7.22 19.62 -2.51
CA ALA A 230 7.81 20.26 -1.34
C ALA A 230 6.76 21.00 -0.50
N LYS A 231 5.58 21.28 -1.07
CA LYS A 231 4.48 22.02 -0.41
C LYS A 231 3.35 21.15 0.10
N ILE A 232 3.40 19.83 -0.11
CA ILE A 232 2.38 18.91 0.39
C ILE A 232 2.74 18.50 1.83
N PRO A 233 1.94 18.88 2.84
CA PRO A 233 2.23 18.62 4.26
C PRO A 233 2.43 17.14 4.58
#